data_AF-A0A0G2G6N5-F1
#
_entry.id   AF-A0A0G2G6N5-F1
#
_cell.length_a   1.000
_cell.length_b   1.000
_cell.length_c   1.000
_cell.angle_alpha   90.00
_cell.angle_beta   90.00
_cell.angle_gamma   90.00
#
_symmetry.space_group_name_H-M   'P 1'
#
loop_
_entity.id
_entity.type
_entity.pdbx_description
1 polymer ?
#
loop_
_entity_poly.entity_id
_entity_poly.type
_entity_poly.pdbx_seq_one_letter_code
_entity_poly.pdbx_strand_id
1 'polypeptide(L)'
;MAYAAVVAGAGPAGLAVVGNLLEKNPNGKILWVDPDFKGGRFSKQWREVPSNTKVKLFRDFAMALQPFRDVVDKTPCPNALTALENLDQDRGCPISLAADMCLMLTHGLSNNSQVVTQLGQVTGASLNSMLASTSYPDLKVRWFPRNGLRYAKFEDGWILRDNTGLKGAAAEFARAHLEDDVLPHSEAGKFISKHDCSGGYEKEIMTYEENLPGCTHIVSATGFTPDAVPLLSQDGRNLHNADLVYDNLNGGFMNKKGEQIKGLFGAGIAFPERVTDPLGNQELNVGMWKFMKYLKRVVPEWIEK
;
A
#
# COMPACT_ATOMS: atom_id res chain seq x y z
N MET A 1 -3.26 32.32 4.61
CA MET A 1 -3.20 31.42 5.78
C MET A 1 -1.99 30.52 5.61
N ALA A 2 -1.17 30.36 6.64
CA ALA A 2 -0.05 29.42 6.62
C ALA A 2 -0.47 28.11 7.31
N TYR A 3 -0.08 26.97 6.74
CA TYR A 3 -0.27 25.65 7.33
C TYR A 3 1.07 25.15 7.88
N ALA A 4 1.04 24.43 8.99
CA ALA A 4 2.23 23.79 9.56
C ALA A 4 2.67 22.57 8.74
N ALA A 5 1.71 21.91 8.07
CA ALA A 5 1.98 20.80 7.15
C ALA A 5 0.92 20.74 6.06
N VAL A 6 1.32 20.22 4.90
CA VAL A 6 0.41 19.82 3.82
C VAL A 6 0.58 18.33 3.59
N VAL A 7 -0.52 17.57 3.64
CA VAL A 7 -0.53 16.13 3.37
C VAL A 7 -1.34 15.87 2.11
N ALA A 8 -0.73 15.21 1.13
CA ALA A 8 -1.40 14.81 -0.11
C ALA A 8 -1.69 13.30 -0.07
N GLY A 9 -2.96 12.94 -0.21
CA GLY A 9 -3.49 11.57 -0.19
C GLY A 9 -4.14 11.19 1.13
N ALA A 10 -5.31 10.56 1.06
CA ALA A 10 -6.10 10.06 2.18
C ALA A 10 -6.24 8.52 2.18
N GLY A 11 -5.29 7.82 1.55
CA GLY A 11 -5.10 6.38 1.76
C GLY A 11 -4.54 6.08 3.16
N PRO A 12 -4.34 4.79 3.52
CA PRO A 12 -3.90 4.41 4.87
C PRO A 12 -2.62 5.10 5.35
N ALA A 13 -1.64 5.33 4.47
CA ALA A 13 -0.42 6.04 4.81
C ALA A 13 -0.66 7.53 5.07
N GLY A 14 -1.45 8.20 4.22
CA GLY A 14 -1.81 9.61 4.42
C GLY A 14 -2.61 9.84 5.70
N LEU A 15 -3.55 8.94 6.00
CA LEU A 15 -4.28 8.90 7.27
C LEU A 15 -3.31 8.78 8.46
N ALA A 16 -2.35 7.85 8.39
CA ALA A 16 -1.33 7.68 9.44
C ALA A 16 -0.42 8.91 9.59
N VAL A 17 -0.06 9.59 8.49
CA VAL A 17 0.72 10.84 8.53
C VAL A 17 -0.07 11.92 9.28
N VAL A 18 -1.33 12.16 8.91
CA VAL A 18 -2.18 13.15 9.58
C VAL A 18 -2.34 12.85 11.07
N GLY A 19 -2.60 11.60 11.43
CA GLY A 19 -2.70 11.19 12.83
C GLY A 19 -1.42 11.47 13.63
N ASN A 20 -0.25 11.14 13.07
CA ASN A 20 1.02 11.39 13.75
C ASN A 20 1.30 12.90 13.86
N LEU A 21 1.03 13.67 12.81
CA LEU A 21 1.19 15.13 12.84
C LEU A 21 0.29 15.78 13.91
N LEU A 22 -0.97 15.36 14.02
CA LEU A 22 -1.88 15.86 15.06
C LEU A 22 -1.41 15.53 16.48
N GLU A 23 -0.84 14.34 16.70
CA GLU A 23 -0.34 13.93 18.01
C GLU A 23 0.96 14.66 18.39
N LYS A 24 1.83 14.92 17.40
CA LYS A 24 3.17 15.50 17.65
C LYS A 24 3.24 17.01 17.47
N ASN A 25 2.29 17.61 16.74
CA ASN A 25 2.18 19.05 16.55
C ASN A 25 0.76 19.53 16.90
N PRO A 26 0.38 19.54 18.20
CA PRO A 26 -0.99 19.78 18.65
C PRO A 26 -1.53 21.19 18.42
N ASN A 27 -0.70 22.11 17.90
CA ASN A 27 -1.09 23.47 17.55
C ASN A 27 -0.96 23.76 16.04
N GLY A 28 -0.47 22.80 15.26
CA GLY A 28 -0.17 22.97 13.84
C GLY A 28 -1.41 22.71 12.98
N LYS A 29 -1.82 23.71 12.20
CA LYS A 29 -2.87 23.49 11.18
C LYS A 29 -2.33 22.63 10.04
N ILE A 30 -3.08 21.59 9.68
CA ILE A 30 -2.75 20.66 8.60
C ILE A 30 -3.71 20.93 7.44
N LEU A 31 -3.17 21.17 6.25
CA LEU A 31 -3.94 21.08 5.02
C LEU A 31 -3.88 19.64 4.51
N TRP A 32 -4.99 18.92 4.58
CA TRP A 32 -5.09 17.57 4.04
C TRP A 32 -5.80 17.62 2.69
N VAL A 33 -5.14 17.14 1.64
CA VAL A 33 -5.63 17.19 0.26
C VAL A 33 -5.80 15.78 -0.26
N ASP A 34 -6.97 15.47 -0.79
CA ASP A 34 -7.23 14.20 -1.48
C ASP A 34 -8.31 14.40 -2.56
N PRO A 35 -8.32 13.60 -3.64
CA PRO A 35 -9.33 13.74 -4.69
C PRO A 35 -10.76 13.46 -4.24
N ASP A 36 -10.97 12.57 -3.25
CA ASP A 36 -12.32 12.14 -2.86
C ASP A 36 -12.48 11.75 -1.38
N PHE A 37 -11.40 11.65 -0.61
CA PHE A 37 -11.35 11.18 0.77
C PHE A 37 -11.95 9.79 0.99
N LYS A 38 -11.97 8.94 -0.05
CA LYS A 38 -12.56 7.59 0.01
C LYS A 38 -11.55 6.50 0.33
N GLY A 39 -10.48 6.80 1.06
CA GLY A 39 -9.48 5.82 1.50
C GLY A 39 -8.49 5.38 0.41
N GLY A 40 -8.33 6.18 -0.65
CA GLY A 40 -7.42 5.91 -1.78
C GLY A 40 -7.72 4.62 -2.53
N ARG A 41 -6.73 4.11 -3.29
CA ARG A 41 -6.88 2.86 -4.06
C ARG A 41 -7.20 1.66 -3.15
N PHE A 42 -6.66 1.65 -1.92
CA PHE A 42 -6.93 0.62 -0.90
C PHE A 42 -8.42 0.34 -0.73
N SER A 43 -9.21 1.39 -0.55
CA SER A 43 -10.66 1.31 -0.35
C SER A 43 -11.45 1.27 -1.67
N LYS A 44 -10.93 1.85 -2.76
CA LYS A 44 -11.66 1.95 -4.04
C LYS A 44 -11.54 0.73 -4.94
N GLN A 45 -10.42 0.03 -4.91
CA GLN A 45 -10.09 -1.02 -5.89
C GLN A 45 -9.91 -2.41 -5.27
N TRP A 46 -9.62 -2.49 -3.96
CA TRP A 46 -9.16 -3.74 -3.35
C TRP A 46 -10.11 -4.32 -2.30
N ARG A 47 -11.35 -3.82 -2.18
CA ARG A 47 -12.29 -4.21 -1.11
C ARG A 47 -12.51 -5.72 -0.98
N GLU A 48 -12.65 -6.41 -2.11
CA GLU A 48 -12.92 -7.85 -2.18
C GLU A 48 -11.66 -8.72 -2.00
N VAL A 49 -10.47 -8.11 -1.94
CA VAL A 49 -9.24 -8.88 -1.79
C VAL A 49 -9.11 -9.37 -0.34
N PRO A 50 -8.86 -10.66 -0.11
CA PRO A 50 -8.54 -11.17 1.22
C PRO A 50 -7.16 -10.67 1.64
N SER A 51 -7.10 -9.98 2.79
CA SER A 51 -5.85 -9.49 3.36
C SER A 51 -5.07 -10.60 4.04
N ASN A 52 -3.75 -10.63 3.82
CA ASN A 52 -2.83 -11.45 4.61
C ASN A 52 -2.45 -10.81 5.96
N THR A 53 -2.87 -9.56 6.19
CA THR A 53 -2.65 -8.86 7.46
C THR A 53 -3.62 -9.41 8.50
N LYS A 54 -3.07 -9.84 9.64
CA LYS A 54 -3.88 -10.29 10.79
C LYS A 54 -4.81 -9.17 11.25
N VAL A 55 -6.06 -9.52 11.57
CA VAL A 55 -7.09 -8.56 12.01
C VAL A 55 -6.60 -7.69 13.17
N LYS A 56 -5.89 -8.28 14.15
CA LYS A 56 -5.34 -7.52 15.28
C LYS A 56 -4.46 -6.34 14.87
N LEU A 57 -3.75 -6.45 13.75
CA LEU A 57 -2.88 -5.37 13.26
C LEU A 57 -3.68 -4.19 12.67
N PHE A 58 -4.91 -4.40 12.22
CA PHE A 58 -5.82 -3.31 11.86
C PHE A 58 -6.37 -2.62 13.11
N ARG A 59 -6.74 -3.39 14.14
CA ARG A 59 -7.09 -2.84 15.45
C ARG A 59 -5.94 -2.03 16.05
N ASP A 60 -4.73 -2.58 16.05
CA ASP A 60 -3.52 -1.90 16.55
C ASP A 60 -3.26 -0.60 15.78
N PHE A 61 -3.51 -0.59 14.46
CA PHE A 61 -3.44 0.63 13.65
C PHE A 61 -4.45 1.69 14.10
N ALA A 62 -5.72 1.34 14.28
CA ALA A 62 -6.76 2.28 14.72
C ALA A 62 -6.51 2.81 16.14
N MET A 63 -5.92 2.00 17.02
CA MET A 63 -5.67 2.39 18.40
C MET A 63 -4.28 3.00 18.62
N ALA A 64 -3.48 3.12 17.55
CA ALA A 64 -2.07 3.51 17.66
C ALA A 64 -1.86 4.94 18.16
N LEU A 65 -2.74 5.88 17.80
CA LEU A 65 -2.54 7.31 17.96
C LEU A 65 -3.70 7.93 18.73
N GLN A 66 -3.42 8.95 19.56
CA GLN A 66 -4.45 9.61 20.36
C GLN A 66 -5.57 10.21 19.49
N PRO A 67 -5.29 10.92 18.39
CA PRO A 67 -6.36 11.44 17.53
C PRO A 67 -7.25 10.35 16.94
N PHE A 68 -6.73 9.13 16.73
CA PHE A 68 -7.56 8.02 16.23
C PHE A 68 -8.42 7.44 17.35
N ARG A 69 -7.87 7.27 18.55
CA ARG A 69 -8.63 6.86 19.74
C ARG A 69 -9.78 7.83 20.01
N ASP A 70 -9.53 9.13 19.94
CA ASP A 70 -10.58 10.15 20.12
C ASP A 70 -11.72 10.02 19.09
N VAL A 71 -11.42 9.63 17.84
CA VAL A 71 -12.43 9.36 16.81
C VAL A 71 -13.22 8.10 17.15
N VAL A 72 -12.53 7.02 17.52
CA VAL A 72 -13.15 5.75 17.91
C VAL A 72 -14.09 5.96 19.09
N ASP A 73 -13.65 6.64 20.15
CA ASP A 73 -14.43 6.89 21.36
C ASP A 73 -15.69 7.73 21.10
N LYS A 74 -15.66 8.63 20.10
CA LYS A 74 -16.80 9.46 19.70
C LYS A 74 -17.73 8.79 18.70
N THR A 75 -17.33 7.67 18.10
CA THR A 75 -18.12 7.00 17.06
C THR A 75 -19.08 5.98 17.69
N PRO A 76 -20.41 6.13 17.55
CA PRO A 76 -21.38 5.21 18.15
C PRO A 76 -21.17 3.76 17.70
N CYS A 77 -21.33 2.81 18.62
CA CYS A 77 -21.27 1.38 18.32
C CYS A 77 -22.64 0.82 17.90
N PRO A 78 -22.70 -0.20 17.01
CA PRO A 78 -21.57 -0.82 16.32
C PRO A 78 -20.97 0.10 15.24
N ASN A 79 -19.64 0.09 15.13
CA ASN A 79 -18.87 0.83 14.15
C ASN A 79 -17.84 -0.07 13.43
N ALA A 80 -17.08 0.50 12.51
CA ALA A 80 -16.12 -0.26 11.69
C ALA A 80 -15.02 -0.96 12.51
N LEU A 81 -14.60 -0.39 13.66
CA LEU A 81 -13.65 -1.05 14.54
C LEU A 81 -14.30 -2.25 15.25
N THR A 82 -15.51 -2.09 15.78
CA THR A 82 -16.22 -3.22 16.41
C THR A 82 -16.47 -4.39 15.44
N ALA A 83 -16.67 -4.10 14.15
CA ALA A 83 -16.78 -5.13 13.12
C ALA A 83 -15.48 -5.94 12.98
N LEU A 84 -14.32 -5.30 13.05
CA LEU A 84 -13.01 -5.97 13.08
C LEU A 84 -12.77 -6.73 14.39
N GLU A 85 -13.16 -6.17 15.53
CA GLU A 85 -12.99 -6.80 16.85
C GLU A 85 -13.79 -8.11 17.00
N ASN A 86 -14.92 -8.22 16.30
CA ASN A 86 -15.75 -9.43 16.28
C ASN A 86 -15.19 -10.57 15.41
N LEU A 87 -14.06 -10.37 14.73
CA LEU A 87 -13.41 -11.40 13.92
C LEU A 87 -12.31 -12.13 14.70
N ASP A 88 -11.85 -13.24 14.13
CA ASP A 88 -10.63 -13.93 14.57
C ASP A 88 -9.41 -13.02 14.38
N GLN A 89 -8.80 -12.62 15.51
CA GLN A 89 -7.72 -11.64 15.58
C GLN A 89 -6.40 -12.14 14.97
N ASP A 90 -6.23 -13.44 14.78
CA ASP A 90 -5.02 -14.04 14.23
C ASP A 90 -5.13 -14.45 12.75
N ARG A 91 -6.29 -14.21 12.12
CA ARG A 91 -6.50 -14.46 10.68
C ARG A 91 -6.58 -13.17 9.88
N GLY A 92 -6.53 -13.33 8.56
CA GLY A 92 -6.84 -12.28 7.61
C GLY A 92 -8.34 -11.98 7.53
N CYS A 93 -8.69 -10.85 6.91
CA CYS A 93 -10.08 -10.48 6.61
C CYS A 93 -10.17 -9.85 5.22
N PRO A 94 -11.37 -9.72 4.63
CA PRO A 94 -11.57 -8.88 3.45
C PRO A 94 -11.06 -7.45 3.71
N ILE A 95 -10.38 -6.87 2.72
CA ILE A 95 -9.86 -5.49 2.81
C ILE A 95 -10.99 -4.48 3.03
N SER A 96 -12.21 -4.77 2.60
CA SER A 96 -13.40 -3.93 2.83
C SER A 96 -13.55 -3.50 4.30
N LEU A 97 -13.33 -4.40 5.26
CA LEU A 97 -13.48 -4.11 6.70
C LEU A 97 -12.39 -3.15 7.20
N ALA A 98 -11.14 -3.35 6.76
CA ALA A 98 -10.06 -2.41 7.05
C ALA A 98 -10.25 -1.06 6.34
N ALA A 99 -10.85 -1.07 5.13
CA ALA A 99 -11.17 0.13 4.39
C ALA A 99 -12.27 0.94 5.09
N ASP A 100 -13.31 0.30 5.63
CA ASP A 100 -14.34 0.95 6.43
C ASP A 100 -13.78 1.59 7.70
N MET A 101 -12.85 0.90 8.37
CA MET A 101 -12.10 1.48 9.48
C MET A 101 -11.31 2.72 9.06
N CYS A 102 -10.62 2.69 7.91
CA CYS A 102 -9.91 3.87 7.38
C CYS A 102 -10.86 5.02 7.07
N LEU A 103 -12.01 4.74 6.44
CA LEU A 103 -13.02 5.75 6.13
C LEU A 103 -13.57 6.40 7.40
N MET A 104 -13.92 5.60 8.41
CA MET A 104 -14.38 6.08 9.71
C MET A 104 -13.35 7.03 10.35
N LEU A 105 -12.08 6.63 10.38
CA LEU A 105 -11.00 7.47 10.92
C LEU A 105 -10.80 8.75 10.11
N THR A 106 -10.79 8.67 8.78
CA THR A 106 -10.70 9.84 7.89
C THR A 106 -11.82 10.82 8.17
N HIS A 107 -13.08 10.36 8.21
CA HIS A 107 -14.23 11.21 8.53
C HIS A 107 -14.10 11.89 9.89
N GLY A 108 -13.67 11.16 10.92
CA GLY A 108 -13.47 11.73 12.25
C GLY A 108 -12.38 12.80 12.30
N LEU A 109 -11.25 12.58 11.62
CA LEU A 109 -10.15 13.54 11.58
C LEU A 109 -10.45 14.77 10.70
N SER A 110 -11.24 14.61 9.63
CA SER A 110 -11.70 15.75 8.82
C SER A 110 -12.56 16.74 9.61
N ASN A 111 -13.16 16.31 10.73
CA ASN A 111 -13.91 17.16 11.64
C ASN A 111 -13.04 17.77 12.77
N ASN A 112 -11.74 17.49 12.80
CA ASN A 112 -10.81 18.09 13.76
C ASN A 112 -10.54 19.56 13.38
N SER A 113 -10.62 20.49 14.33
CA SER A 113 -10.43 21.92 14.10
C SER A 113 -9.04 22.31 13.56
N GLN A 114 -8.06 21.44 13.70
CA GLN A 114 -6.70 21.62 13.16
C GLN A 114 -6.54 21.13 11.72
N VAL A 115 -7.50 20.34 11.22
CA VAL A 115 -7.46 19.78 9.86
C VAL A 115 -8.35 20.59 8.95
N VAL A 116 -7.76 21.14 7.89
CA VAL A 116 -8.52 21.71 6.77
C VAL A 116 -8.44 20.73 5.62
N THR A 117 -9.58 20.18 5.22
CA THR A 117 -9.66 19.28 4.06
C THR A 117 -9.91 20.07 2.79
N GLN A 118 -9.20 19.74 1.71
CA GLN A 118 -9.46 20.29 0.39
C GLN A 118 -9.57 19.18 -0.65
N LEU A 119 -10.65 19.21 -1.43
CA LEU A 119 -10.77 18.37 -2.62
C LEU A 119 -9.81 18.91 -3.68
N GLY A 120 -8.90 18.07 -4.14
CA GLY A 120 -7.90 18.44 -5.14
C GLY A 120 -7.20 17.23 -5.72
N GLN A 121 -6.86 17.30 -7.00
CA GLN A 121 -6.05 16.28 -7.67
C GLN A 121 -4.59 16.73 -7.77
N VAL A 122 -3.67 15.79 -7.55
CA VAL A 122 -2.31 15.88 -8.11
C VAL A 122 -2.44 15.66 -9.62
N THR A 123 -1.93 16.58 -10.44
CA THR A 123 -2.31 16.75 -11.86
C THR A 123 -1.70 15.71 -12.84
N GLY A 124 -1.60 14.45 -12.44
CA GLY A 124 -1.43 13.36 -13.40
C GLY A 124 -1.39 11.93 -12.83
N ALA A 125 -2.48 11.17 -13.02
CA ALA A 125 -2.53 9.72 -13.31
C ALA A 125 -3.96 9.30 -13.75
N SER A 126 -4.08 8.36 -14.68
CA SER A 126 -5.36 7.80 -15.16
C SER A 126 -5.32 6.28 -15.17
N LEU A 127 -6.34 5.63 -14.60
CA LEU A 127 -6.62 4.20 -14.83
C LEU A 127 -8.11 3.92 -14.61
N ASN A 128 -8.76 3.41 -15.66
CA ASN A 128 -10.13 2.95 -15.65
C ASN A 128 -10.13 1.42 -15.50
N SER A 129 -10.91 0.87 -14.57
CA SER A 129 -11.08 -0.59 -14.47
C SER A 129 -12.49 -0.93 -13.98
N MET A 130 -13.29 -1.51 -14.86
CA MET A 130 -14.38 -2.40 -14.48
C MET A 130 -13.89 -3.84 -14.61
N LEU A 131 -14.13 -4.66 -13.59
CA LEU A 131 -14.05 -6.11 -13.68
C LEU A 131 -15.40 -6.67 -13.22
N ALA A 132 -16.02 -7.42 -14.12
CA ALA A 132 -17.25 -8.16 -13.89
C ALA A 132 -16.94 -9.45 -13.11
N SER A 133 -17.80 -9.79 -12.15
CA SER A 133 -17.79 -11.08 -11.47
C SER A 133 -18.73 -12.08 -12.18
N THR A 134 -18.15 -13.25 -12.46
CA THR A 134 -18.78 -14.57 -12.64
C THR A 134 -19.81 -14.76 -13.77
N SER A 135 -19.36 -15.30 -14.92
CA SER A 135 -20.21 -15.99 -15.94
C SER A 135 -19.43 -16.89 -16.93
N TYR A 136 -18.13 -17.17 -16.76
CA TYR A 136 -17.27 -17.64 -17.87
C TYR A 136 -16.69 -19.05 -17.65
N PRO A 137 -17.42 -20.14 -17.97
CA PRO A 137 -16.93 -21.51 -17.81
C PRO A 137 -15.75 -21.85 -18.75
N ASP A 138 -15.61 -21.11 -19.84
CA ASP A 138 -14.53 -21.29 -20.82
C ASP A 138 -13.31 -20.41 -20.56
N LEU A 139 -13.25 -19.71 -19.42
CA LEU A 139 -12.13 -18.83 -19.11
C LEU A 139 -10.83 -19.63 -19.01
N LYS A 140 -9.85 -19.25 -19.84
CA LYS A 140 -8.47 -19.73 -19.78
C LYS A 140 -7.57 -18.59 -19.37
N VAL A 141 -6.64 -18.87 -18.46
CA VAL A 141 -5.67 -17.91 -17.95
C VAL A 141 -4.29 -18.29 -18.47
N ARG A 142 -3.69 -17.42 -19.28
CA ARG A 142 -2.27 -17.49 -19.61
C ARG A 142 -1.51 -16.66 -18.59
N TRP A 143 -0.74 -17.31 -17.74
CA TRP A 143 0.02 -16.69 -16.67
C TRP A 143 1.48 -16.48 -17.08
N PHE A 144 1.96 -15.25 -16.97
CA PHE A 144 3.29 -14.82 -17.41
C PHE A 144 4.17 -14.37 -16.24
N PRO A 145 4.69 -15.28 -15.41
CA PRO A 145 5.53 -14.92 -14.28
C PRO A 145 6.95 -14.52 -14.72
N ARG A 146 7.48 -13.47 -14.09
CA ARG A 146 8.88 -13.02 -14.26
C ARG A 146 9.87 -13.74 -13.33
N ASN A 147 9.37 -14.49 -12.36
CA ASN A 147 10.15 -15.20 -11.34
C ASN A 147 9.38 -16.45 -10.89
N GLY A 148 10.10 -17.44 -10.37
CA GLY A 148 9.49 -18.58 -9.66
C GLY A 148 8.68 -18.14 -8.44
N LEU A 149 7.76 -19.00 -8.00
CA LEU A 149 6.96 -18.78 -6.80
C LEU A 149 7.88 -18.59 -5.59
N ARG A 150 7.55 -17.61 -4.75
CA ARG A 150 8.28 -17.34 -3.51
C ARG A 150 7.30 -17.37 -2.37
N TYR A 151 7.71 -18.02 -1.29
CA TYR A 151 6.89 -18.14 -0.08
C TYR A 151 7.54 -17.39 1.05
N ALA A 152 6.69 -16.80 1.90
CA ALA A 152 7.14 -16.29 3.18
C ALA A 152 7.50 -17.49 4.09
N LYS A 153 8.61 -17.37 4.81
CA LYS A 153 9.07 -18.39 5.75
C LYS A 153 9.02 -17.79 7.16
N PHE A 154 8.23 -18.40 8.04
CA PHE A 154 8.09 -17.96 9.41
C PHE A 154 9.28 -18.49 10.22
N GLU A 155 10.08 -17.58 10.76
CA GLU A 155 11.21 -17.86 11.64
C GLU A 155 10.86 -17.33 13.05
N ASP A 156 11.71 -17.59 14.05
CA ASP A 156 11.44 -17.12 15.42
C ASP A 156 11.52 -15.58 15.49
N GLY A 157 10.37 -14.92 15.70
CA GLY A 157 10.26 -13.47 15.83
C GLY A 157 10.31 -12.66 14.52
N TRP A 158 10.51 -13.29 13.35
CA TRP A 158 10.52 -12.59 12.06
C TRP A 158 10.07 -13.50 10.89
N ILE A 159 9.91 -12.91 9.71
CA ILE A 159 9.45 -13.62 8.51
C ILE A 159 10.43 -13.33 7.37
N LEU A 160 11.02 -14.38 6.82
CA LEU A 160 11.81 -14.29 5.59
C LEU A 160 10.88 -14.06 4.41
N ARG A 161 11.20 -13.09 3.55
CA ARG A 161 10.37 -12.64 2.42
C ARG A 161 8.99 -12.17 2.90
N ASP A 162 8.97 -11.36 3.95
CA ASP A 162 7.73 -10.88 4.57
C ASP A 162 6.94 -9.98 3.61
N ASN A 163 7.64 -9.24 2.75
CA ASN A 163 6.99 -8.30 1.82
C ASN A 163 6.78 -8.90 0.43
N THR A 164 7.55 -9.92 0.05
CA THR A 164 7.59 -10.46 -1.31
C THR A 164 7.12 -11.91 -1.45
N GLY A 165 7.02 -12.65 -0.35
CA GLY A 165 6.59 -14.04 -0.34
C GLY A 165 5.09 -14.22 -0.19
N LEU A 166 4.53 -15.21 -0.89
CA LEU A 166 3.15 -15.67 -0.74
C LEU A 166 2.90 -16.17 0.69
N LYS A 167 1.70 -15.89 1.21
CA LYS A 167 1.23 -16.26 2.56
C LYS A 167 -0.21 -16.77 2.54
N GLY A 168 -0.58 -17.44 3.63
CA GLY A 168 -1.95 -17.90 3.89
C GLY A 168 -2.54 -18.70 2.72
N ALA A 169 -3.82 -18.49 2.44
CA ALA A 169 -4.56 -19.22 1.41
C ALA A 169 -3.92 -19.11 0.01
N ALA A 170 -3.30 -17.97 -0.34
CA ALA A 170 -2.61 -17.83 -1.62
C ALA A 170 -1.37 -18.73 -1.71
N ALA A 171 -0.61 -18.86 -0.61
CA ALA A 171 0.53 -19.77 -0.54
C ALA A 171 0.10 -21.24 -0.53
N GLU A 172 -0.99 -21.57 0.16
CA GLU A 172 -1.57 -22.91 0.17
C GLU A 172 -2.05 -23.31 -1.23
N PHE A 173 -2.80 -22.43 -1.89
CA PHE A 173 -3.25 -22.64 -3.27
C PHE A 173 -2.08 -22.79 -4.24
N ALA A 174 -1.07 -21.92 -4.15
CA ALA A 174 0.08 -21.98 -5.04
C ALA A 174 0.86 -23.31 -4.89
N ARG A 175 1.07 -23.79 -3.66
CA ARG A 175 1.71 -25.10 -3.44
C ARG A 175 0.87 -26.26 -3.96
N ALA A 176 -0.45 -26.18 -3.80
CA ALA A 176 -1.35 -27.25 -4.21
C ALA A 176 -1.57 -27.31 -5.74
N HIS A 177 -1.33 -26.21 -6.46
CA HIS A 177 -1.79 -26.10 -7.85
C HIS A 177 -0.84 -25.41 -8.84
N LEU A 178 0.12 -24.58 -8.40
CA LEU A 178 0.86 -23.68 -9.30
C LEU A 178 2.37 -23.95 -9.37
N GLU A 179 2.91 -24.85 -8.56
CA GLU A 179 4.31 -25.28 -8.69
C GLU A 179 4.56 -25.89 -10.06
N ASP A 180 5.79 -25.77 -10.57
CA ASP A 180 6.12 -26.15 -11.95
C ASP A 180 5.86 -27.64 -12.24
N ASP A 181 6.12 -28.50 -11.27
CA ASP A 181 5.87 -29.94 -11.31
C ASP A 181 4.42 -30.32 -10.99
N VAL A 182 3.66 -29.42 -10.35
CA VAL A 182 2.27 -29.65 -9.92
C VAL A 182 1.26 -29.15 -10.95
N LEU A 183 1.50 -27.97 -11.52
CA LEU A 183 0.55 -27.26 -12.37
C LEU A 183 0.01 -28.13 -13.52
N PRO A 184 0.83 -28.86 -14.31
CA PRO A 184 0.36 -29.67 -15.44
C PRO A 184 -0.65 -30.76 -15.06
N HIS A 185 -0.69 -31.16 -13.79
CA HIS A 185 -1.51 -32.26 -13.29
C HIS A 185 -2.60 -31.81 -12.31
N SER A 186 -2.65 -30.51 -11.99
CA SER A 186 -3.59 -29.96 -11.03
C SER A 186 -4.94 -29.60 -11.65
N GLU A 187 -5.98 -29.47 -10.82
CA GLU A 187 -7.28 -28.94 -11.25
C GLU A 187 -7.16 -27.54 -11.88
N ALA A 188 -6.26 -26.70 -11.36
CA ALA A 188 -6.00 -25.38 -11.93
C ALA A 188 -5.33 -25.46 -13.31
N GLY A 189 -4.47 -26.45 -13.56
CA GLY A 189 -3.79 -26.68 -14.83
C GLY A 189 -4.74 -26.92 -16.01
N LYS A 190 -5.99 -27.33 -15.74
CA LYS A 190 -7.05 -27.42 -16.77
C LYS A 190 -7.42 -26.05 -17.34
N PHE A 191 -7.16 -24.97 -16.60
CA PHE A 191 -7.57 -23.60 -16.93
C PHE A 191 -6.40 -22.62 -17.02
N ILE A 192 -5.26 -22.95 -16.42
CA ILE A 192 -4.08 -22.08 -16.33
C ILE A 192 -2.90 -22.70 -17.10
N SER A 193 -2.32 -21.94 -18.03
CA SER A 193 -1.02 -22.23 -18.62
C SER A 193 0.03 -21.23 -18.13
N LYS A 194 1.21 -21.71 -17.77
CA LYS A 194 2.32 -20.87 -17.29
C LYS A 194 3.33 -20.67 -18.41
N HIS A 195 3.73 -19.42 -18.65
CA HIS A 195 4.67 -19.01 -19.68
C HIS A 195 5.79 -18.20 -19.04
N ASP A 196 6.97 -18.80 -18.91
CA ASP A 196 8.09 -18.23 -18.17
C ASP A 196 8.68 -16.98 -18.87
N CYS A 197 8.60 -15.84 -18.18
CA CYS A 197 9.21 -14.57 -18.59
C CYS A 197 10.46 -14.24 -17.77
N SER A 198 10.99 -15.18 -16.98
CA SER A 198 12.29 -15.00 -16.32
C SER A 198 13.43 -15.11 -17.33
N GLY A 199 14.38 -14.17 -17.32
CA GLY A 199 15.49 -14.15 -18.27
C GLY A 199 15.75 -12.82 -18.98
N GLY A 200 15.02 -11.75 -18.60
CA GLY A 200 15.26 -10.41 -19.10
C GLY A 200 14.28 -9.97 -20.19
N TYR A 201 14.41 -8.72 -20.60
CA TYR A 201 13.45 -8.03 -21.47
C TYR A 201 13.21 -8.75 -22.80
N GLU A 202 14.26 -9.22 -23.46
CA GLU A 202 14.15 -9.89 -24.77
C GLU A 202 13.34 -11.18 -24.70
N LYS A 203 13.66 -12.07 -23.75
CA LYS A 203 12.88 -13.31 -23.54
C LYS A 203 11.43 -12.98 -23.15
N GLU A 204 11.21 -11.97 -22.32
CA GLU A 204 9.86 -11.55 -21.94
C GLU A 204 9.03 -11.10 -23.15
N ILE A 205 9.59 -10.27 -24.04
CA ILE A 205 8.93 -9.84 -25.28
C ILE A 205 8.63 -11.03 -26.19
N MET A 206 9.60 -11.92 -26.41
CA MET A 206 9.39 -13.12 -27.24
C MET A 206 8.27 -14.00 -26.68
N THR A 207 8.26 -14.26 -25.37
CA THR A 207 7.20 -15.03 -24.71
C THR A 207 5.83 -14.38 -24.91
N TYR A 208 5.75 -13.05 -24.87
CA TYR A 208 4.51 -12.31 -25.14
C TYR A 208 4.06 -12.41 -26.60
N GLU A 209 4.95 -12.19 -27.56
CA GLU A 209 4.63 -12.27 -28.99
C GLU A 209 4.08 -13.65 -29.37
N GLU A 210 4.66 -14.71 -28.79
CA GLU A 210 4.23 -16.08 -29.01
C GLU A 210 2.88 -16.41 -28.35
N ASN A 211 2.66 -15.96 -27.11
CA ASN A 211 1.60 -16.49 -26.24
C ASN A 211 0.50 -15.49 -25.89
N LEU A 212 0.58 -14.20 -26.27
CA LEU A 212 -0.55 -13.26 -26.15
C LEU A 212 -1.60 -13.38 -27.27
N PRO A 213 -1.29 -13.76 -28.52
CA PRO A 213 -2.31 -13.87 -29.57
C PRO A 213 -3.49 -14.75 -29.13
N GLY A 214 -4.72 -14.22 -29.23
CA GLY A 214 -5.95 -14.87 -28.79
C GLY A 214 -6.38 -14.58 -27.34
N CYS A 215 -5.56 -13.90 -26.53
CA CYS A 215 -6.02 -13.34 -25.26
C CYS A 215 -7.00 -12.20 -25.52
N THR A 216 -8.20 -12.28 -24.95
CA THR A 216 -9.24 -11.24 -25.08
C THR A 216 -9.10 -10.13 -24.04
N HIS A 217 -8.41 -10.43 -22.94
CA HIS A 217 -8.23 -9.52 -21.80
C HIS A 217 -6.81 -9.67 -21.26
N ILE A 218 -6.29 -8.59 -20.69
CA ILE A 218 -4.98 -8.56 -20.02
C ILE A 218 -5.19 -8.04 -18.60
N VAL A 219 -4.70 -8.81 -17.63
CA VAL A 219 -4.61 -8.39 -16.23
C VAL A 219 -3.15 -8.19 -15.88
N SER A 220 -2.76 -6.93 -15.65
CA SER A 220 -1.41 -6.63 -15.17
C SER A 220 -1.36 -6.76 -13.64
N ALA A 221 -0.61 -7.74 -13.16
CA ALA A 221 -0.38 -8.01 -11.73
C ALA A 221 1.10 -7.79 -11.35
N THR A 222 1.79 -6.85 -11.99
CA THR A 222 3.24 -6.61 -11.84
C THR A 222 3.62 -5.71 -10.66
N GLY A 223 2.72 -5.54 -9.68
CA GLY A 223 2.91 -4.61 -8.56
C GLY A 223 2.61 -3.15 -8.91
N PHE A 224 3.11 -2.22 -8.11
CA PHE A 224 2.84 -0.80 -8.25
C PHE A 224 4.12 -0.02 -8.55
N THR A 225 4.04 0.90 -9.50
CA THR A 225 5.04 1.97 -9.66
C THR A 225 4.47 3.22 -9.00
N PRO A 226 5.29 4.01 -8.26
CA PRO A 226 4.87 5.33 -7.79
C PRO A 226 4.37 6.18 -8.96
N ASP A 227 3.26 6.89 -8.75
CA ASP A 227 2.87 7.97 -9.67
C ASP A 227 3.95 9.07 -9.65
N ALA A 228 4.00 9.90 -10.69
CA ALA A 228 4.94 11.02 -10.73
C ALA A 228 4.70 11.95 -9.53
N VAL A 229 5.77 12.39 -8.87
CA VAL A 229 5.71 13.43 -7.84
C VAL A 229 5.10 14.70 -8.48
N PRO A 230 4.21 15.45 -7.80
CA PRO A 230 3.73 16.72 -8.32
C PRO A 230 4.87 17.69 -8.68
N LEU A 231 4.61 18.72 -9.49
CA LEU A 231 5.60 19.78 -9.68
C LEU A 231 5.84 20.48 -8.33
N LEU A 232 7.07 20.40 -7.83
CA LEU A 232 7.47 21.01 -6.57
C LEU A 232 8.35 22.23 -6.84
N SER A 233 8.28 23.23 -5.97
CA SER A 233 9.22 24.34 -5.95
C SER A 233 9.62 24.70 -4.51
N GLN A 234 10.88 25.10 -4.33
CA GLN A 234 11.42 25.60 -3.07
C GLN A 234 12.00 26.99 -3.34
N ASP A 235 11.55 28.00 -2.60
CA ASP A 235 11.96 29.40 -2.76
C ASP A 235 11.85 29.90 -4.21
N GLY A 236 10.80 29.48 -4.93
CA GLY A 236 10.54 29.84 -6.32
C GLY A 236 11.37 29.09 -7.35
N ARG A 237 12.22 28.14 -6.94
CA ARG A 237 12.99 27.27 -7.84
C ARG A 237 12.30 25.91 -7.98
N ASN A 238 12.05 25.49 -9.20
CA ASN A 238 11.46 24.17 -9.46
C ASN A 238 12.42 23.06 -9.02
N LEU A 239 11.87 22.07 -8.31
CA LEU A 239 12.53 20.81 -8.00
C LEU A 239 12.09 19.81 -9.07
N HIS A 240 13.01 19.38 -9.92
CA HIS A 240 12.71 18.39 -10.94
C HIS A 240 12.61 17.01 -10.31
N ASN A 241 11.53 16.27 -10.60
CA ASN A 241 11.32 14.92 -10.05
C ASN A 241 12.49 13.96 -10.32
N ALA A 242 13.11 14.06 -11.48
CA ALA A 242 14.27 13.24 -11.86
C ALA A 242 15.51 13.52 -11.00
N ASP A 243 15.50 14.58 -10.20
CA ASP A 243 16.59 14.97 -9.32
C ASP A 243 16.33 14.62 -7.86
N LEU A 244 15.12 14.12 -7.53
CA LEU A 244 14.71 13.78 -6.18
C LEU A 244 14.96 12.29 -5.90
N VAL A 245 15.72 12.03 -4.84
CA VAL A 245 16.03 10.68 -4.36
C VAL A 245 15.38 10.49 -3.00
N TYR A 246 14.43 9.58 -2.89
CA TYR A 246 13.77 9.26 -1.63
C TYR A 246 14.71 8.49 -0.69
N ASP A 247 14.78 8.92 0.57
CA ASP A 247 15.49 8.22 1.63
C ASP A 247 14.54 7.30 2.39
N ASN A 248 14.66 5.99 2.13
CA ASN A 248 13.82 4.97 2.75
C ASN A 248 14.02 4.80 4.27
N LEU A 249 15.00 5.45 4.90
CA LEU A 249 15.28 5.27 6.33
C LEU A 249 14.62 6.34 7.20
N ASN A 250 14.52 7.57 6.70
CA ASN A 250 13.97 8.72 7.41
C ASN A 250 12.78 9.37 6.68
N GLY A 251 12.51 9.01 5.43
CA GLY A 251 11.37 9.48 4.66
C GLY A 251 11.55 10.85 4.01
N GLY A 252 12.73 11.45 4.10
CA GLY A 252 13.09 12.67 3.39
C GLY A 252 13.43 12.44 1.93
N PHE A 253 13.69 13.54 1.23
CA PHE A 253 14.23 13.52 -0.14
C PHE A 253 15.57 14.22 -0.20
N MET A 254 16.47 13.72 -1.04
CA MET A 254 17.73 14.38 -1.38
C MET A 254 17.71 14.84 -2.83
N ASN A 255 18.47 15.89 -3.15
CA ASN A 255 18.80 16.22 -4.53
C ASN A 255 19.92 15.31 -5.08
N LYS A 256 20.23 15.44 -6.37
CA LYS A 256 21.36 14.73 -7.03
C LYS A 256 22.74 14.93 -6.39
N LYS A 257 22.92 15.98 -5.58
CA LYS A 257 24.16 16.26 -4.86
C LYS A 257 24.21 15.59 -3.47
N GLY A 258 23.14 14.89 -3.07
CA GLY A 258 22.99 14.28 -1.76
C GLY A 258 22.55 15.26 -0.66
N GLU A 259 22.13 16.46 -1.03
CA GLU A 259 21.65 17.47 -0.06
C GLU A 259 20.17 17.23 0.25
N GLN A 260 19.80 17.24 1.53
CA GLN A 260 18.42 17.03 1.98
C GLN A 260 17.51 18.19 1.58
N ILE A 261 16.34 17.86 1.02
CA ILE A 261 15.25 18.80 0.74
C ILE A 261 14.42 18.96 2.00
N LYS A 262 14.67 20.05 2.72
CA LYS A 262 13.94 20.37 3.96
C LYS A 262 12.45 20.52 3.70
N GLY A 263 11.63 19.98 4.61
CA GLY A 263 10.17 20.06 4.55
C GLY A 263 9.51 19.14 3.51
N LEU A 264 10.27 18.34 2.75
CA LEU A 264 9.73 17.41 1.77
C LEU A 264 9.91 15.96 2.26
N PHE A 265 8.78 15.27 2.47
CA PHE A 265 8.78 13.91 3.00
C PHE A 265 7.78 13.01 2.26
N GLY A 266 8.04 11.70 2.29
CA GLY A 266 7.25 10.68 1.62
C GLY A 266 6.99 9.48 2.54
N ALA A 267 5.78 8.92 2.45
CA ALA A 267 5.41 7.69 3.14
C ALA A 267 4.42 6.82 2.34
N GLY A 268 4.31 5.56 2.74
CA GLY A 268 3.37 4.59 2.18
C GLY A 268 3.98 3.72 1.10
N ILE A 269 3.15 3.06 0.30
CA ILE A 269 3.62 2.09 -0.71
C ILE A 269 4.50 2.73 -1.80
N ALA A 270 4.28 4.01 -2.11
CA ALA A 270 5.09 4.78 -3.07
C ALA A 270 6.45 5.21 -2.47
N PHE A 271 6.51 5.35 -1.15
CA PHE A 271 7.68 5.81 -0.40
C PHE A 271 7.85 4.93 0.85
N PRO A 272 8.19 3.65 0.67
CA PRO A 272 8.20 2.68 1.76
C PRO A 272 9.51 2.72 2.54
N GLU A 273 9.45 2.28 3.80
CA GLU A 273 10.64 2.03 4.60
C GLU A 273 11.45 0.87 4.01
N ARG A 274 12.78 0.99 3.97
CA ARG A 274 13.68 -0.12 3.66
C ARG A 274 14.07 -0.81 4.95
N VAL A 275 13.90 -2.12 5.00
CA VAL A 275 14.31 -2.96 6.12
C VAL A 275 15.31 -4.00 5.67
N THR A 276 16.17 -4.40 6.60
CA THR A 276 17.13 -5.49 6.40
C THR A 276 16.76 -6.61 7.36
N ASP A 277 16.58 -7.82 6.84
CA ASP A 277 16.33 -9.00 7.67
C ASP A 277 17.61 -9.51 8.36
N PRO A 278 17.54 -10.43 9.33
CA PRO A 278 18.71 -10.97 10.03
C PRO A 278 19.75 -11.67 9.12
N LEU A 279 19.38 -12.04 7.89
CA LEU A 279 20.28 -12.64 6.91
C LEU A 279 20.89 -11.60 5.97
N GLY A 280 20.62 -10.32 6.17
CA GLY A 280 21.14 -9.22 5.36
C GLY A 280 20.32 -8.91 4.11
N ASN A 281 19.19 -9.59 3.87
CA ASN A 281 18.36 -9.29 2.71
C ASN A 281 17.59 -7.99 2.94
N GLN A 282 17.49 -7.16 1.90
CA GLN A 282 16.73 -5.92 1.96
C GLN A 282 15.35 -6.08 1.33
N GLU A 283 14.33 -5.59 2.02
CA GLU A 283 12.95 -5.49 1.52
C GLU A 283 12.37 -4.09 1.76
N LEU A 284 11.34 -3.75 1.00
CA LEU A 284 10.55 -2.54 1.22
C LEU A 284 9.28 -2.90 2.00
N ASN A 285 9.08 -2.25 3.14
CA ASN A 285 7.97 -2.51 4.04
C ASN A 285 6.65 -1.99 3.47
N VAL A 286 5.75 -2.90 3.12
CA VAL A 286 4.41 -2.58 2.62
C VAL A 286 3.35 -3.20 3.52
N GLY A 287 2.50 -2.36 4.11
CA GLY A 287 1.39 -2.77 4.97
C GLY A 287 1.01 -1.69 5.98
N MET A 288 -0.28 -1.61 6.33
CA MET A 288 -0.80 -0.52 7.18
C MET A 288 -0.06 -0.39 8.51
N TRP A 289 0.10 -1.50 9.23
CA TRP A 289 0.82 -1.49 10.52
C TRP A 289 2.31 -1.14 10.36
N LYS A 290 2.93 -1.56 9.25
CA LYS A 290 4.32 -1.19 8.94
C LYS A 290 4.45 0.31 8.70
N PHE A 291 3.54 0.90 7.93
CA PHE A 291 3.49 2.36 7.73
C PHE A 291 3.32 3.10 9.06
N MET A 292 2.43 2.64 9.95
CA MET A 292 2.25 3.24 11.27
C MET A 292 3.52 3.18 12.12
N LYS A 293 4.18 2.01 12.20
CA LYS A 293 5.45 1.86 12.93
C LYS A 293 6.54 2.77 12.39
N TYR A 294 6.66 2.85 11.06
CA TYR A 294 7.61 3.73 10.40
C TYR A 294 7.33 5.20 10.73
N LEU A 295 6.09 5.65 10.56
CA LEU A 295 5.69 7.04 10.78
C LEU A 295 5.83 7.48 12.23
N LYS A 296 5.53 6.61 13.20
CA LYS A 296 5.79 6.89 14.62
C LYS A 296 7.26 7.18 14.91
N ARG A 297 8.18 6.56 14.15
CA ARG A 297 9.63 6.75 14.29
C ARG A 297 10.08 8.05 13.62
N VAL A 298 9.64 8.32 12.39
CA VAL A 298 10.25 9.39 11.56
C VAL A 298 9.51 10.73 11.62
N VAL A 299 8.20 10.76 11.85
CA VAL A 299 7.42 12.02 11.90
C VAL A 299 7.92 13.00 12.97
N PRO A 300 8.34 12.56 14.18
CA PRO A 300 8.94 13.48 15.15
C PRO A 300 10.14 14.26 14.58
N GLU A 301 11.02 13.59 13.82
CA GLU A 301 12.17 14.24 13.18
C GLU A 301 11.77 15.19 12.04
N TRP A 302 10.63 14.95 11.39
CA TRP A 302 10.14 15.82 10.31
C TRP A 302 9.67 17.17 10.84
N ILE A 303 9.18 17.21 12.08
CA ILE A 303 8.68 18.43 12.71
C ILE A 303 9.84 19.32 13.18
N GLU A 304 10.99 18.73 13.48
CA GLU A 304 12.19 19.44 13.94
C GLU A 304 13.04 20.04 12.79
N LYS A 305 12.79 19.65 11.53
CA LYS A 305 13.63 19.96 10.35
C LYS A 305 13.01 20.99 9.42
#